data_AF-A0A1W2BEP5-F1
#
_entry.id   AF-A0A1W2BEP5-F1
#
_cell.length_a   1.000
_cell.length_b   1.000
_cell.length_c   1.000
_cell.angle_alpha   90.00
_cell.angle_beta   90.00
_cell.angle_gamma   90.00
#
_symmetry.space_group_name_H-M   'P 1'
#
loop_
_entity.id
_entity.type
_entity.pdbx_description
1 polymer ?
#
loop_
_entity_poly.entity_id
_entity_poly.type
_entity_poly.pdbx_seq_one_letter_code
_entity_poly.pdbx_strand_id
1 'polypeptide(L)'
;MGLRSDKIEGIQLLRALAASIVAFTHLAFGFANHIGPGLGLARASGHASQVAVALFFIVSGFIMVIASEDLFGTSGASRTFWTKRCVRIFPAYWLASSLLAVIFVILHKPFKINEFFLSLLLIPYPNDQFIGRPIFFLWPGWTLFYEIIFYVLFGIGISRGRNFSIV
;
A
#
# COMPACT_ATOMS: atom_id res chain seq x y z
N MET A 1 -28.19 1.56 -16.79
CA MET A 1 -26.81 2.11 -16.68
C MET A 1 -26.46 2.57 -15.26
N GLY A 2 -27.39 3.06 -14.44
CA GLY A 2 -27.13 3.51 -13.05
C GLY A 2 -26.63 2.44 -12.07
N LEU A 3 -27.24 1.25 -12.04
CA LEU A 3 -26.92 0.18 -11.07
C LEU A 3 -25.46 -0.32 -11.07
N ARG A 4 -24.68 -0.09 -12.15
CA ARG A 4 -23.25 -0.45 -12.21
C ARG A 4 -22.38 0.65 -11.59
N SER A 5 -22.76 1.93 -11.73
CA SER A 5 -22.06 3.06 -11.10
C SER A 5 -22.24 3.02 -9.60
N ASP A 6 -23.48 2.86 -9.13
CA ASP A 6 -23.83 2.85 -7.69
C ASP A 6 -23.06 1.74 -6.93
N LYS A 7 -22.86 0.58 -7.58
CA LYS A 7 -22.07 -0.53 -7.02
C LYS A 7 -20.58 -0.20 -6.94
N ILE A 8 -20.02 0.43 -7.97
CA ILE A 8 -18.61 0.84 -7.98
C ILE A 8 -18.39 1.92 -6.92
N GLU A 9 -19.31 2.85 -6.77
CA GLU A 9 -19.28 3.89 -5.72
C GLU A 9 -19.35 3.27 -4.32
N GLY A 10 -20.24 2.31 -4.08
CA GLY A 10 -20.28 1.58 -2.81
C GLY A 10 -18.96 0.87 -2.48
N ILE A 11 -18.31 0.28 -3.48
CA ILE A 11 -16.99 -0.36 -3.31
C ILE A 11 -15.90 0.69 -3.05
N GLN A 12 -15.95 1.84 -3.70
CA GLN A 12 -15.02 2.93 -3.42
C GLN A 12 -15.22 3.51 -2.02
N LEU A 13 -16.45 3.61 -1.54
CA LEU A 13 -16.76 4.02 -0.18
C LEU A 13 -16.20 3.01 0.84
N LEU A 14 -16.32 1.71 0.55
CA LEU A 14 -15.72 0.66 1.38
C LEU A 14 -14.19 0.78 1.43
N ARG A 15 -13.56 1.11 0.29
CA ARG A 15 -12.12 1.41 0.24
C ARG A 15 -11.76 2.61 1.10
N ALA A 16 -12.54 3.68 1.03
CA ALA A 16 -12.33 4.89 1.82
C ALA A 16 -12.48 4.60 3.32
N LEU A 17 -13.50 3.84 3.71
CA LEU A 17 -13.71 3.40 5.08
C LEU A 17 -12.52 2.55 5.58
N ALA A 18 -12.09 1.57 4.80
CA ALA A 18 -10.94 0.73 5.14
C ALA A 18 -9.65 1.56 5.31
N ALA A 19 -9.38 2.50 4.40
CA ALA A 19 -8.24 3.41 4.49
C ALA A 19 -8.30 4.29 5.74
N SER A 20 -9.49 4.80 6.09
CA SER A 20 -9.71 5.61 7.29
C SER A 20 -9.47 4.82 8.58
N ILE A 21 -9.92 3.56 8.65
CA ILE A 21 -9.65 2.68 9.81
C ILE A 21 -8.14 2.44 9.97
N VAL A 22 -7.43 2.20 8.86
CA VAL A 22 -5.96 2.03 8.86
C VAL A 22 -5.27 3.31 9.34
N ALA A 23 -5.64 4.48 8.80
CA ALA A 23 -5.08 5.77 9.19
C ALA A 23 -5.34 6.10 10.67
N PHE A 24 -6.58 5.91 11.13
CA PHE A 24 -6.94 6.12 12.53
C PHE A 24 -6.13 5.22 13.47
N THR A 25 -5.93 3.95 13.08
CA THR A 25 -5.11 3.02 13.85
C THR A 25 -3.64 3.46 13.93
N HIS A 26 -3.07 3.94 12.83
CA HIS A 26 -1.71 4.49 12.82
C HIS A 26 -1.56 5.70 13.74
N LEU A 27 -2.53 6.60 13.72
CA LEU A 27 -2.56 7.73 14.64
C LEU A 27 -2.66 7.24 16.09
N ALA A 28 -3.62 6.35 16.39
CA ALA A 28 -3.84 5.80 17.71
C ALA A 28 -2.58 5.13 18.30
N PHE A 29 -1.90 4.27 17.54
CA PHE A 29 -0.64 3.65 17.97
C PHE A 29 0.51 4.65 18.08
N GLY A 30 0.61 5.60 17.15
CA GLY A 30 1.61 6.67 17.20
C GLY A 30 1.52 7.49 18.49
N PHE A 31 0.29 7.89 18.86
CA PHE A 31 -0.01 8.60 20.09
C PHE A 31 0.26 7.77 21.34
N ALA A 32 -0.21 6.51 21.38
CA ALA A 32 -0.02 5.65 22.55
C ALA A 32 1.46 5.38 22.87
N ASN A 33 2.32 5.29 21.86
CA ASN A 33 3.76 5.09 22.03
C ASN A 33 4.51 6.33 22.55
N HIS A 34 3.93 7.53 22.47
CA HIS A 34 4.59 8.79 22.86
C HIS A 34 3.94 9.49 24.06
N ILE A 35 2.63 9.35 24.26
CA ILE A 35 1.85 10.03 25.32
C ILE A 35 1.33 9.02 26.37
N GLY A 36 1.65 7.74 26.20
CA GLY A 36 1.21 6.66 27.08
C GLY A 36 -0.21 6.16 26.77
N PRO A 37 -0.65 5.05 27.41
CA PRO A 37 -1.92 4.39 27.11
C PRO A 37 -3.16 5.15 27.63
N GLY A 38 -3.04 6.42 28.05
CA GLY A 38 -4.06 7.15 28.82
C GLY A 38 -5.44 7.29 28.15
N LEU A 39 -5.54 7.06 26.84
CA LEU A 39 -6.80 7.03 26.09
C LEU A 39 -7.34 5.61 25.80
N GLY A 40 -6.63 4.54 26.19
CA GLY A 40 -7.03 3.14 25.96
C GLY A 40 -7.01 2.68 24.47
N LEU A 41 -6.68 3.58 23.55
CA LEU A 41 -6.73 3.39 22.09
C LEU A 41 -5.81 2.28 21.56
N ALA A 42 -4.76 1.92 22.29
CA ALA A 42 -3.79 0.89 21.88
C ALA A 42 -4.33 -0.56 21.95
N ARG A 43 -5.34 -0.83 22.79
CA ARG A 43 -5.85 -2.21 22.99
C ARG A 43 -6.98 -2.60 22.04
N ALA A 44 -7.67 -1.62 21.45
CA ALA A 44 -8.84 -1.85 20.61
C ALA A 44 -8.53 -2.13 19.12
N SER A 45 -7.28 -1.92 18.68
CA SER A 45 -6.98 -1.66 17.27
C SER A 45 -6.16 -2.73 16.53
N GLY A 46 -5.68 -3.77 17.22
CA GLY A 46 -4.81 -4.80 16.61
C GLY A 46 -5.51 -5.65 15.53
N HIS A 47 -6.68 -6.21 15.82
CA HIS A 47 -7.38 -7.12 14.89
C HIS A 47 -8.17 -6.37 13.81
N ALA A 48 -8.89 -5.30 14.19
CA ALA A 48 -9.68 -4.51 13.25
C ALA A 48 -8.81 -3.87 12.16
N SER A 49 -7.59 -3.43 12.50
CA SER A 49 -6.67 -2.83 11.53
C SER A 49 -6.12 -3.85 10.54
N GLN A 50 -5.81 -5.07 10.96
CA GLN A 50 -5.35 -6.12 10.04
C GLN A 50 -6.44 -6.49 9.02
N VAL A 51 -7.69 -6.60 9.47
CA VAL A 51 -8.84 -6.83 8.57
C VAL A 51 -9.05 -5.65 7.63
N ALA A 52 -8.94 -4.41 8.14
CA ALA A 52 -9.06 -3.22 7.30
C ALA A 52 -7.96 -3.14 6.23
N VAL A 53 -6.72 -3.51 6.56
CA VAL A 53 -5.63 -3.61 5.56
C VAL A 53 -5.98 -4.66 4.51
N ALA A 54 -6.39 -5.87 4.91
CA ALA A 54 -6.77 -6.92 3.96
C ALA A 54 -7.92 -6.47 3.03
N LEU A 55 -8.95 -5.83 3.59
CA LEU A 55 -10.08 -5.31 2.84
C LEU A 55 -9.66 -4.21 1.86
N PHE A 56 -8.82 -3.27 2.30
CA PHE A 56 -8.28 -2.22 1.44
C PHE A 56 -7.52 -2.81 0.23
N PHE A 57 -6.72 -3.85 0.45
CA PHE A 57 -5.98 -4.54 -0.62
C PHE A 57 -6.91 -5.25 -1.60
N ILE A 58 -7.88 -6.03 -1.10
CA ILE A 58 -8.84 -6.77 -1.93
C ILE A 58 -9.63 -5.79 -2.81
N VAL A 59 -10.17 -4.73 -2.21
CA VAL A 59 -10.96 -3.73 -2.94
C VAL A 59 -10.10 -2.95 -3.94
N SER A 60 -8.87 -2.58 -3.56
CA SER A 60 -7.95 -1.89 -4.47
C SER A 60 -7.60 -2.75 -5.67
N GLY A 61 -7.37 -4.05 -5.47
CA GLY A 61 -7.13 -5.01 -6.54
C GLY A 61 -8.35 -5.15 -7.47
N PHE A 62 -9.55 -5.31 -6.90
CA PHE A 62 -10.79 -5.38 -7.67
C PHE A 62 -11.02 -4.14 -8.54
N ILE A 63 -10.93 -2.94 -7.96
CA ILE A 63 -11.09 -1.67 -8.68
C ILE A 63 -10.01 -1.51 -9.75
N MET A 64 -8.77 -1.95 -9.47
CA MET A 64 -7.68 -1.90 -10.45
C MET A 64 -7.97 -2.74 -11.69
N VAL A 65 -8.48 -3.96 -11.52
CA VAL A 65 -8.83 -4.86 -12.64
C VAL A 65 -9.89 -4.19 -13.53
N ILE A 66 -10.97 -3.68 -12.93
CA ILE A 66 -12.05 -3.00 -13.66
C ILE A 66 -11.52 -1.74 -14.35
N ALA A 67 -10.73 -0.92 -13.66
CA ALA A 67 -10.15 0.30 -14.23
C ALA A 67 -9.10 0.03 -15.31
N SER A 68 -8.64 -1.22 -15.45
CA SER A 68 -7.70 -1.64 -16.49
C SER A 68 -8.38 -2.46 -17.59
N GLU A 69 -9.72 -2.54 -17.61
CA GLU A 69 -10.51 -3.31 -18.58
C GLU A 69 -10.14 -2.96 -20.03
N ASP A 70 -10.02 -1.66 -20.34
CA ASP A 70 -9.68 -1.16 -21.68
C ASP A 70 -8.21 -1.39 -22.08
N LEU A 71 -7.35 -1.78 -21.13
CA LEU A 71 -5.94 -2.05 -21.40
C LEU A 71 -5.71 -3.51 -21.83
N PHE A 72 -6.61 -4.44 -21.53
CA PHE A 72 -6.40 -5.86 -21.85
C PHE A 72 -6.24 -6.12 -23.36
N GLY A 73 -5.20 -6.86 -23.74
CA GLY A 73 -4.96 -7.23 -25.14
C GLY A 73 -4.49 -6.10 -26.05
N THR A 74 -4.29 -4.88 -25.52
CA THR A 74 -3.77 -3.75 -26.29
C THR A 74 -2.24 -3.78 -26.37
N SER A 75 -1.67 -3.35 -27.51
CA SER A 75 -0.22 -3.23 -27.67
C SER A 75 0.34 -2.21 -26.67
N GLY A 76 1.29 -2.62 -25.83
CA GLY A 76 1.87 -1.74 -24.81
C GLY A 76 1.05 -1.60 -23.52
N ALA A 77 -0.02 -2.38 -23.35
CA ALA A 77 -0.86 -2.42 -22.14
C ALA A 77 -0.03 -2.49 -20.84
N SER A 78 0.92 -3.42 -20.81
CA SER A 78 1.80 -3.64 -19.65
C SER A 78 2.59 -2.38 -19.34
N ARG A 79 3.30 -1.80 -20.32
CA ARG A 79 4.10 -0.58 -20.13
C ARG A 79 3.26 0.59 -19.61
N THR A 80 2.08 0.80 -20.19
CA THR A 80 1.15 1.84 -19.75
C THR A 80 0.66 1.61 -18.32
N PHE A 81 0.33 0.36 -17.98
CA PHE A 81 -0.06 -0.02 -16.63
C PHE A 81 1.06 0.30 -15.63
N TRP A 82 2.28 -0.19 -15.88
CA TRP A 82 3.44 0.02 -15.02
C TRP A 82 3.76 1.51 -14.80
N THR A 83 3.82 2.28 -15.89
CA THR A 83 4.18 3.70 -15.82
C THR A 83 3.19 4.47 -14.95
N LYS A 84 1.88 4.24 -15.12
CA LYS A 84 0.83 4.89 -14.30
C LYS A 84 0.98 4.56 -12.81
N ARG A 85 1.37 3.34 -12.46
CA ARG A 85 1.52 2.92 -11.06
C ARG A 85 2.81 3.45 -10.44
N CYS A 86 3.93 3.41 -11.17
CA CYS A 86 5.21 3.90 -10.68
C CYS A 86 5.16 5.41 -10.40
N VAL A 87 4.64 6.21 -11.35
CA VAL A 87 4.51 7.67 -11.19
C VAL A 87 3.55 8.05 -10.06
N ARG A 88 2.60 7.18 -9.73
CA ARG A 88 1.69 7.40 -8.60
C ARG A 88 2.33 7.09 -7.25
N ILE A 89 3.12 6.02 -7.17
CA ILE A 89 3.60 5.48 -5.89
C ILE A 89 4.94 6.06 -5.46
N PHE A 90 5.94 5.99 -6.35
CA PHE A 90 7.32 6.29 -5.98
C PHE A 90 7.49 7.74 -5.52
N PRO A 91 6.91 8.77 -6.18
CA PRO A 91 7.09 10.15 -5.73
C PRO A 91 6.56 10.39 -4.32
N ALA A 92 5.36 9.88 -4.00
CA ALA A 92 4.79 10.03 -2.67
C ALA A 92 5.60 9.27 -1.60
N TYR A 93 6.07 8.06 -1.94
CA TYR A 93 6.88 7.25 -1.05
C TYR A 93 8.26 7.86 -0.77
N TRP A 94 8.94 8.37 -1.79
CA TRP A 94 10.22 9.07 -1.66
C TRP A 94 10.09 10.34 -0.83
N LEU A 95 9.02 11.12 -1.05
CA LEU A 95 8.75 12.32 -0.26
C LEU A 95 8.55 11.97 1.22
N ALA A 96 7.70 10.98 1.52
CA ALA A 96 7.43 10.56 2.89
C ALA A 96 8.68 9.99 3.59
N SER A 97 9.47 9.17 2.88
CA SER A 97 10.72 8.59 3.40
C SER A 97 11.77 9.69 3.67
N SER A 98 11.89 10.65 2.76
CA SER A 98 12.83 11.78 2.91
C SER A 98 12.42 12.70 4.06
N LEU A 99 11.12 12.99 4.21
CA LEU A 99 10.61 13.76 5.33
C LEU A 99 10.92 13.07 6.67
N LEU A 100 10.73 11.76 6.75
CA LEU A 100 11.07 10.98 7.94
C LEU A 100 12.58 11.03 8.24
N ALA A 101 13.43 10.94 7.23
CA ALA A 101 14.88 11.06 7.38
C ALA A 101 15.27 12.45 7.91
N VAL A 102 14.68 13.52 7.39
CA VAL A 102 14.88 14.90 7.90
C VAL A 102 14.48 15.01 9.36
N ILE A 103 13.33 14.45 9.76
CA ILE A 103 12.88 14.43 11.15
C ILE A 103 13.90 13.70 12.04
N PHE A 104 14.45 12.57 11.59
CA PHE A 104 15.45 11.83 12.36
C PHE A 104 16.74 12.62 12.56
N VAL A 105 17.20 13.33 11.52
CA VAL A 105 18.36 14.24 11.62
C VAL A 105 18.11 15.34 12.63
N ILE A 106 16.95 16.03 12.55
CA ILE A 106 16.58 17.10 13.49
C ILE A 106 16.52 16.60 14.93
N LEU A 107 15.95 15.40 15.14
CA LEU A 107 15.82 14.78 16.46
C LEU A 107 17.07 14.02 16.92
N HIS A 108 18.19 14.09 16.17
CA HIS A 108 19.44 13.37 16.47
C HIS A 108 19.25 11.86 16.67
N LYS A 109 18.27 11.26 15.98
CA LYS A 109 18.02 9.82 16.02
C LYS A 109 18.96 9.10 15.04
N PRO A 110 19.74 8.10 15.48
CA PRO A 110 20.60 7.35 14.59
C PRO A 110 19.76 6.51 13.63
N PHE A 111 20.14 6.48 12.35
CA PHE A 111 19.64 5.54 11.36
C PHE A 111 20.75 5.15 10.39
N LYS A 112 20.64 3.95 9.80
CA LYS A 112 21.63 3.49 8.82
C LYS A 112 21.28 4.02 7.44
N ILE A 113 22.21 4.73 6.82
CA ILE A 113 22.06 5.27 5.47
C ILE A 113 21.76 4.15 4.45
N ASN A 114 22.38 2.99 4.60
CA ASN A 114 22.13 1.84 3.73
C ASN A 114 20.67 1.36 3.80
N GLU A 115 20.08 1.31 5.00
CA GLU A 115 18.67 0.90 5.19
C GLU A 115 17.71 1.92 4.55
N PHE A 116 18.04 3.22 4.62
CA PHE A 116 17.29 4.27 3.96
C PHE A 116 17.28 4.09 2.43
N PHE A 117 18.44 3.88 1.80
CA PHE A 117 18.53 3.70 0.34
C PHE A 117 17.87 2.40 -0.14
N LEU A 118 18.04 1.29 0.59
CA LEU A 118 17.34 0.04 0.29
C LEU A 118 15.81 0.24 0.38
N SER A 119 15.36 0.98 1.40
CA SER A 119 13.95 1.32 1.55
C SER A 119 13.41 2.13 0.38
N LEU A 120 14.15 3.14 -0.12
CA LEU A 120 13.74 3.96 -1.29
C LEU A 120 13.51 3.14 -2.56
N LEU A 121 14.24 2.03 -2.71
CA LEU A 121 14.11 1.08 -3.82
C LEU A 121 13.07 -0.02 -3.54
N LEU A 122 12.38 0.04 -2.39
CA LEU A 122 11.50 -1.02 -1.89
C LEU A 122 12.20 -2.40 -1.81
N ILE A 123 13.50 -2.40 -1.52
CA ILE A 123 14.27 -3.61 -1.24
C ILE A 123 14.24 -3.84 0.27
N PRO A 124 13.66 -4.95 0.75
CA PRO A 124 13.66 -5.25 2.17
C PRO A 124 15.08 -5.57 2.64
N TYR A 125 15.50 -4.97 3.74
CA TYR A 125 16.78 -5.27 4.35
C TYR A 125 16.65 -6.37 5.43
N PRO A 126 17.63 -7.27 5.54
CA PRO A 126 17.61 -8.31 6.57
C PRO A 126 17.76 -7.69 7.96
N ASN A 127 16.96 -8.18 8.89
CA ASN A 127 17.02 -7.87 10.32
C ASN A 127 16.79 -9.20 11.05
N ASP A 128 17.55 -9.38 12.13
CA ASP A 128 17.53 -10.53 13.02
C ASP A 128 16.17 -10.69 13.75
N GLN A 129 15.37 -9.62 13.79
CA GLN A 129 14.00 -9.61 14.31
C GLN A 129 13.00 -10.03 13.21
N PHE A 130 12.70 -11.32 13.14
CA PHE A 130 11.69 -11.83 12.22
C PHE A 130 10.28 -11.50 12.71
N ILE A 131 9.68 -10.45 12.14
CA ILE A 131 8.30 -9.99 12.45
C ILE A 131 7.28 -10.57 11.45
N GLY A 132 7.70 -11.50 10.57
CA GLY A 132 6.84 -12.11 9.54
C GLY A 132 6.45 -11.15 8.40
N ARG A 133 7.10 -9.99 8.29
CA ARG A 133 6.91 -8.99 7.22
C ARG A 133 8.23 -8.34 6.85
N PRO A 134 8.42 -7.93 5.58
CA PRO A 134 9.62 -7.21 5.18
C PRO A 134 9.70 -5.84 5.89
N ILE A 135 10.90 -5.45 6.29
CA ILE A 135 11.14 -4.25 7.08
C ILE A 135 11.67 -3.14 6.16
N PHE A 136 11.18 -1.93 6.40
CA PHE A 136 11.50 -0.73 5.63
C PHE A 136 11.76 0.43 6.59
N PHE A 137 12.53 1.41 6.13
CA PHE A 137 12.81 2.63 6.91
C PHE A 137 11.51 3.37 7.24
N LEU A 138 10.63 3.50 6.24
CA LEU A 138 9.27 3.95 6.43
C LEU A 138 8.40 2.73 6.76
N TRP A 139 7.85 2.66 7.98
CA TRP A 139 7.07 1.52 8.46
C TRP A 139 6.01 1.00 7.47
N PRO A 140 5.13 1.83 6.85
CA PRO A 140 4.17 1.34 5.85
C PRO A 140 4.79 0.83 4.54
N GLY A 141 6.12 0.78 4.39
CA GLY A 141 6.77 0.21 3.20
C GLY A 141 6.43 -1.27 2.96
N TRP A 142 6.08 -2.03 4.01
CA TRP A 142 5.75 -3.45 3.87
C TRP A 142 4.44 -3.68 3.09
N THR A 143 3.42 -2.84 3.28
CA THR A 143 2.18 -2.93 2.48
C THR A 143 2.47 -2.56 1.04
N LEU A 144 3.27 -1.50 0.83
CA LEU A 144 3.63 -1.04 -0.50
C LEU A 144 4.41 -2.10 -1.28
N PHE A 145 5.31 -2.83 -0.63
CA PHE A 145 6.02 -3.96 -1.22
C PHE A 145 5.05 -5.03 -1.76
N TYR A 146 4.05 -5.42 -0.98
CA TYR A 146 3.01 -6.35 -1.44
C TYR A 146 2.18 -5.78 -2.60
N GLU A 147 1.91 -4.47 -2.58
CA GLU A 147 1.22 -3.77 -3.68
C GLU A 147 2.02 -3.83 -4.99
N ILE A 148 3.33 -3.61 -4.92
CA ILE A 148 4.22 -3.72 -6.08
C ILE A 148 4.29 -5.16 -6.60
N ILE A 149 4.40 -6.17 -5.72
CA ILE A 149 4.35 -7.59 -6.14
C ILE A 149 3.05 -7.87 -6.90
N PHE A 150 1.92 -7.43 -6.36
CA PHE A 150 0.63 -7.60 -7.02
C PHE A 150 0.60 -6.92 -8.41
N TYR A 151 1.16 -5.72 -8.54
CA TYR A 151 1.29 -5.03 -9.82
C TYR A 151 2.22 -5.74 -10.79
N VAL A 152 3.28 -6.39 -10.31
CA VAL A 152 4.14 -7.27 -11.13
C VAL A 152 3.33 -8.40 -11.74
N LEU A 153 2.64 -9.15 -10.90
CA LEU A 153 1.86 -10.29 -11.35
C LEU A 153 0.76 -9.87 -12.33
N PHE A 154 0.05 -8.78 -12.03
CA PHE A 154 -1.01 -8.28 -12.88
C PHE A 154 -0.50 -7.69 -14.20
N GLY A 155 0.60 -6.93 -14.17
CA GLY A 155 1.21 -6.31 -15.34
C GLY A 155 1.77 -7.33 -16.34
N ILE A 156 2.18 -8.52 -15.88
CA ILE A 156 2.53 -9.66 -16.73
C ILE A 156 1.27 -10.30 -17.33
N GLY A 157 0.18 -10.37 -16.56
CA GLY A 157 -1.10 -10.94 -17.00
C GLY A 157 -1.80 -10.12 -18.09
N ILE A 158 -1.78 -8.79 -17.99
CA ILE A 158 -2.57 -7.91 -18.87
C ILE A 158 -2.14 -7.96 -20.36
N SER A 159 -0.89 -8.34 -20.63
CA SER A 159 -0.37 -8.53 -21.99
C SER A 159 -0.88 -9.81 -22.66
N ARG A 160 -1.41 -10.77 -21.89
CA ARG A 160 -2.06 -11.97 -22.43
C ARG A 160 -3.53 -11.63 -22.60
N GLY A 161 -4.01 -11.53 -23.84
CA GLY A 161 -5.41 -11.25 -24.15
C GLY A 161 -6.37 -12.18 -23.38
N ARG A 162 -7.59 -11.70 -23.11
CA ARG A 162 -8.63 -12.47 -22.41
C ARG A 162 -9.05 -13.68 -23.25
N ASN A 163 -8.36 -14.82 -23.10
CA ASN A 163 -8.85 -16.12 -23.57
C ASN A 163 -9.75 -16.82 -22.52
N PHE A 164 -10.47 -16.05 -21.70
CA PHE A 164 -11.55 -16.60 -20.89
C PHE A 164 -12.86 -16.49 -21.68
N SER A 165 -13.03 -17.43 -22.61
CA SER A 165 -14.35 -17.78 -23.12
C SER A 165 -15.04 -18.55 -22.00
N ILE A 166 -15.78 -17.85 -21.15
CA ILE A 166 -16.73 -18.49 -20.24
C ILE A 166 -17.92 -18.87 -21.14
N VAL A 167 -17.90 -20.13 -21.57
CA VAL A 167 -19.04 -20.82 -22.20
C VAL A 167 -20.13 -21.03 -21.17
#